data_AF-X1A4W9-F1
#
_entry.id   AF-X1A4W9-F1
#
_cell.length_a   1.000
_cell.length_b   1.000
_cell.length_c   1.000
_cell.angle_alpha   90.00
_cell.angle_beta   90.00
_cell.angle_gamma   90.00
#
_symmetry.space_group_name_H-M   'P 1'
#
loop_
_entity.id
_entity.type
_entity.pdbx_description
1 polymer ?
#
loop_
_entity_poly.entity_id
_entity_poly.type
_entity_poly.pdbx_seq_one_letter_code
_entity_poly.pdbx_strand_id
1 'polypeptide(L)'
;AVKVDGYAAEVELPETEVEESSPVQGEDVYVRLYWLNREPGTPETTWVTDGIITALGTETELVEEEIITFSAGVAVLSKPLYTFSSLTWIGEPGINFAYTQYSKEVKIDNEAYGVAKITYNTIYKRYRCSEHDVEVLLALFIFGVEPDVSILVEMGTGNNEASALTDKLLTSENIAVVRGTAYLDQNAYGKKELSITVPYDDDALDGYLAYINDRRIDCTGNFHIKSVTIDIEGPKITNTLGLVQPQT
;
A
#
# COMPACT_ATOMS: atom_id res chain seq x y z
N ALA A 1 22.12 -6.89 -7.07
CA ALA A 1 21.61 -6.46 -5.76
C ALA A 1 20.22 -5.89 -6.00
N VAL A 2 19.19 -6.37 -5.31
CA VAL A 2 17.82 -5.84 -5.53
C VAL A 2 17.75 -4.45 -4.91
N LYS A 3 17.46 -3.42 -5.70
CA LYS A 3 17.19 -2.06 -5.23
C LYS A 3 15.68 -1.81 -5.38
N VAL A 4 15.01 -1.51 -4.28
CA VAL A 4 13.58 -1.19 -4.31
C VAL A 4 13.46 0.33 -4.29
N ASP A 5 12.92 0.92 -5.34
CA ASP A 5 12.64 2.35 -5.42
C ASP A 5 11.11 2.54 -5.53
N GLY A 6 10.55 3.58 -4.90
CA GLY A 6 9.14 3.95 -5.08
C GLY A 6 8.12 3.14 -4.27
N TYR A 7 8.23 3.15 -2.94
CA TYR A 7 7.11 2.77 -2.07
C TYR A 7 6.77 3.91 -1.11
N ALA A 8 5.48 4.15 -0.89
CA ALA A 8 5.03 4.98 0.23
C ALA A 8 5.06 4.10 1.49
N ALA A 9 6.00 4.37 2.40
CA ALA A 9 6.10 3.66 3.68
C ALA A 9 4.86 3.85 4.55
N GLU A 10 4.13 4.94 4.33
CA GLU A 10 2.95 5.34 5.09
C GLU A 10 1.82 5.71 4.12
N VAL A 11 0.62 5.20 4.39
CA VAL A 11 -0.60 5.59 3.70
C VAL A 11 -1.38 6.49 4.64
N GLU A 12 -1.41 7.80 4.36
CA GLU A 12 -2.28 8.73 5.06
C GLU A 12 -3.71 8.54 4.55
N LEU A 13 -4.63 8.13 5.42
CA LEU A 13 -6.07 8.04 5.13
C LEU A 13 -6.79 9.28 5.67
N PRO A 14 -7.91 9.71 5.05
CA PRO A 14 -8.69 10.81 5.59
C PRO A 14 -9.33 10.39 6.91
N GLU A 15 -9.50 11.36 7.80
CA GLU A 15 -10.38 11.21 8.93
C GLU A 15 -11.84 11.31 8.49
N THR A 16 -12.70 10.52 9.13
CA THR A 16 -14.11 10.41 8.79
C THR A 16 -15.00 10.87 9.93
N GLU A 17 -16.09 11.55 9.57
CA GLU A 17 -17.12 11.98 10.52
C GLU A 17 -18.49 11.87 9.87
N VAL A 18 -19.48 11.46 10.66
CA VAL A 18 -20.90 11.44 10.27
C VAL A 18 -21.55 12.71 10.81
N GLU A 19 -22.29 13.44 9.97
CA GLU A 19 -22.91 14.71 10.37
C GLU A 19 -24.04 14.51 11.39
N GLU A 20 -24.76 13.40 11.25
CA GLU A 20 -25.88 13.05 12.10
C GLU A 20 -25.40 12.48 13.44
N SER A 21 -25.74 13.18 14.52
CA SER A 21 -25.56 12.66 15.89
C SER A 21 -26.46 11.46 16.20
N SER A 22 -27.54 11.26 15.43
CA SER A 22 -28.48 10.15 15.57
C SER A 22 -29.11 9.83 14.21
N PRO A 23 -28.40 9.07 13.35
CA PRO A 23 -28.91 8.69 12.03
C PRO A 23 -30.21 7.92 12.14
N VAL A 24 -31.17 8.22 11.27
CA VAL A 24 -32.48 7.54 11.23
C VAL A 24 -32.49 6.56 10.06
N GLN A 25 -32.99 5.35 10.29
CA GLN A 25 -33.17 4.35 9.23
C GLN A 25 -34.08 4.92 8.12
N GLY A 26 -33.66 4.79 6.86
CA GLY A 26 -34.42 5.27 5.71
C GLY A 26 -34.16 6.72 5.32
N GLU A 27 -33.45 7.50 6.14
CA GLU A 27 -33.11 8.89 5.86
C GLU A 27 -31.67 9.03 5.37
N ASP A 28 -31.41 10.03 4.51
CA ASP A 28 -30.06 10.32 4.00
C ASP A 28 -29.07 10.56 5.15
N VAL A 29 -27.88 9.98 5.04
CA VAL A 29 -26.75 10.16 5.98
C VAL A 29 -25.61 10.89 5.27
N TYR A 30 -25.00 11.87 5.94
CA TYR A 30 -23.88 12.63 5.37
C TYR A 30 -22.56 12.28 6.04
N VAL A 31 -21.54 12.04 5.21
CA VAL A 31 -20.17 11.73 5.64
C VAL A 31 -19.23 12.83 5.20
N ARG A 32 -18.42 13.31 6.14
CA ARG A 32 -17.34 14.27 5.91
C ARG A 32 -16.00 13.56 5.92
N LEU A 33 -15.17 13.82 4.92
CA LEU A 33 -13.81 13.31 4.81
C LEU A 33 -12.81 14.47 4.90
N TYR A 34 -11.98 14.44 5.94
CA TYR A 34 -10.95 15.45 6.22
C TYR A 34 -9.58 14.86 5.92
N TRP A 35 -8.80 15.54 5.08
CA TRP A 35 -7.45 15.11 4.77
C TRP A 35 -6.43 15.87 5.63
N LEU A 36 -5.46 15.13 6.16
CA LEU A 36 -4.34 15.69 6.89
C LEU A 36 -3.21 15.99 5.90
N ASN A 37 -2.55 17.14 6.06
CA ASN A 37 -1.36 17.56 5.33
C ASN A 37 -1.52 17.72 3.80
N ARG A 38 -2.71 17.50 3.25
CA ARG A 38 -3.01 17.64 1.83
C ARG A 38 -4.43 18.09 1.56
N GLU A 39 -4.63 18.62 0.35
CA GLU A 39 -5.95 18.97 -0.13
C GLU A 39 -6.85 17.72 -0.23
N PRO A 40 -8.18 17.85 0.00
CA PRO A 40 -9.05 16.71 -0.06
C PRO A 40 -9.11 15.97 -1.40
N GLY A 41 -8.55 14.74 -1.40
CA GLY A 41 -8.61 13.81 -2.51
C GLY A 41 -10.00 13.22 -2.76
N THR A 42 -10.22 12.71 -3.97
CA THR A 42 -11.44 11.99 -4.35
C THR A 42 -11.15 10.48 -4.37
N PRO A 43 -12.00 9.63 -3.76
CA PRO A 43 -11.84 8.19 -3.81
C PRO A 43 -12.00 7.73 -5.26
N GLU A 44 -11.20 6.74 -5.65
CA GLU A 44 -11.32 6.07 -6.95
C GLU A 44 -12.58 5.23 -7.03
N THR A 45 -12.96 4.62 -5.90
CA THR A 45 -14.14 3.77 -5.82
C THR A 45 -14.76 3.91 -4.44
N THR A 46 -16.08 3.80 -4.39
CA THR A 46 -16.84 3.74 -3.14
C THR A 46 -17.73 2.51 -3.15
N TRP A 47 -18.02 1.98 -1.97
CA TRP A 47 -18.92 0.86 -1.77
C TRP A 47 -19.74 1.08 -0.51
N VAL A 48 -20.98 0.64 -0.52
CA VAL A 48 -21.86 0.67 0.64
C VAL A 48 -22.64 -0.64 0.72
N THR A 49 -22.93 -1.09 1.94
CA THR A 49 -23.74 -2.30 2.17
C THR A 49 -25.14 -2.21 1.59
N ASP A 50 -25.75 -1.03 1.61
CA ASP A 50 -27.09 -0.76 1.10
C ASP A 50 -27.21 0.72 0.70
N GLY A 51 -28.03 1.00 -0.32
CA GLY A 51 -28.19 2.34 -0.89
C GLY A 51 -27.06 2.78 -1.85
N ILE A 52 -26.87 4.10 -1.96
CA ILE A 52 -25.99 4.75 -2.94
C ILE A 52 -25.15 5.83 -2.26
N ILE A 53 -23.83 5.80 -2.45
CA ILE A 53 -22.92 6.89 -2.07
C ILE A 53 -22.80 7.88 -3.23
N THR A 54 -23.11 9.16 -2.97
CA THR A 54 -22.98 10.26 -3.93
C THR A 54 -22.01 11.32 -3.39
N ALA A 55 -21.02 11.71 -4.18
CA ALA A 55 -20.16 12.85 -3.86
C ALA A 55 -20.93 14.16 -4.03
N LEU A 56 -20.95 15.01 -3.00
CA LEU A 56 -21.60 16.33 -3.05
C LEU A 56 -20.63 17.45 -3.42
N GLY A 57 -19.34 17.28 -3.15
CA GLY A 57 -18.30 18.25 -3.49
C GLY A 57 -17.35 18.53 -2.34
N THR A 58 -16.56 19.58 -2.51
CA THR A 58 -15.69 20.13 -1.45
C THR A 58 -16.42 21.28 -0.78
N GLU A 59 -16.49 21.27 0.54
CA GLU A 59 -17.14 22.29 1.35
C GLU A 59 -16.14 22.91 2.33
N THR A 60 -16.43 24.14 2.76
CA THR A 60 -15.68 24.85 3.80
C THR A 60 -16.59 25.13 4.99
N GLU A 61 -16.09 24.86 6.19
CA GLU A 61 -16.79 25.11 7.45
C GLU A 61 -15.95 26.02 8.34
N LEU A 62 -16.62 27.03 8.92
CA LEU A 62 -16.02 27.88 9.94
C LEU A 62 -16.16 27.20 11.29
N VAL A 63 -15.03 26.84 11.90
CA VAL A 63 -14.96 26.36 13.28
C VAL A 63 -14.79 27.60 14.17
N GLU A 64 -15.83 27.94 14.93
CA GLU A 64 -15.87 29.13 15.77
C GLU A 64 -15.51 28.83 17.22
N GLU A 65 -14.61 29.66 17.78
CA GLU A 65 -14.26 29.69 19.20
C GLU A 65 -13.84 28.33 19.81
N GLU A 66 -13.14 27.48 19.06
CA GLU A 66 -12.61 26.22 19.60
C GLU A 66 -11.60 26.53 20.71
N ILE A 67 -11.79 25.94 21.90
CA ILE A 67 -10.85 26.08 23.02
C ILE A 67 -9.71 25.08 22.81
N ILE A 68 -8.50 25.59 22.66
CA ILE A 68 -7.29 24.79 22.44
C ILE A 68 -6.30 25.02 23.58
N THR A 69 -5.56 23.96 23.92
CA THR A 69 -4.54 24.00 24.97
C THR A 69 -3.19 23.72 24.35
N PHE A 70 -2.26 24.67 24.50
CA PHE A 70 -0.87 24.50 24.13
C PHE A 70 -0.11 23.83 25.27
N SER A 71 0.57 22.73 24.93
CA SER A 71 1.50 22.03 25.82
C SER A 71 2.87 22.03 25.15
N ALA A 72 3.87 22.60 25.84
CA ALA A 72 5.21 22.77 25.27
C ALA A 72 5.19 23.45 23.88
N GLY A 73 4.34 24.47 23.71
CA GLY A 73 4.22 25.22 22.46
C GLY A 73 3.43 24.55 21.34
N VAL A 74 2.84 23.37 21.57
CA VAL A 74 2.07 22.63 20.55
C VAL A 74 0.63 22.44 21.02
N ALA A 75 -0.33 22.66 20.12
CA ALA A 75 -1.73 22.30 20.33
C ALA A 75 -2.26 21.52 19.11
N VAL A 76 -3.29 20.71 19.35
CA VAL A 76 -3.98 19.92 18.34
C VAL A 76 -5.42 20.38 18.24
N LEU A 77 -5.85 20.71 17.03
CA LEU A 77 -7.21 21.12 16.70
C LEU A 77 -8.12 19.91 16.47
N SER A 78 -9.43 20.11 16.62
CA SER A 78 -10.45 19.12 16.30
C SER A 78 -10.47 18.75 14.82
N LYS A 79 -10.25 19.73 13.93
CA LYS A 79 -10.26 19.59 12.46
C LYS A 79 -8.99 20.20 11.85
N PRO A 80 -8.53 19.73 10.67
CA PRO A 80 -7.38 20.31 10.01
C PRO A 80 -7.65 21.78 9.62
N LEU A 81 -6.67 22.65 9.88
CA LEU A 81 -6.76 24.07 9.64
C LEU A 81 -6.47 24.38 8.16
N TYR A 82 -7.47 24.91 7.45
CA TYR A 82 -7.31 25.37 6.07
C TYR A 82 -6.93 26.85 6.02
N THR A 83 -7.70 27.71 6.69
CA THR A 83 -7.41 29.15 6.76
C THR A 83 -7.60 29.66 8.19
N PHE A 84 -6.54 30.21 8.76
CA PHE A 84 -6.59 30.87 10.07
C PHE A 84 -7.42 32.15 10.03
N SER A 85 -8.27 32.37 11.04
CA SER A 85 -9.06 33.61 11.15
C SER A 85 -8.66 34.45 12.36
N SER A 86 -8.71 33.89 13.57
CA SER A 86 -8.33 34.62 14.79
C SER A 86 -7.91 33.69 15.93
N LEU A 87 -7.16 34.25 16.88
CA LEU A 87 -6.73 33.59 18.11
C LEU A 87 -6.87 34.58 19.27
N THR A 88 -7.60 34.19 20.32
CA THR A 88 -7.79 34.98 21.54
C THR A 88 -7.30 34.20 22.74
N TRP A 89 -6.28 34.72 23.43
CA TRP A 89 -5.70 34.06 24.61
C TRP A 89 -6.61 34.16 25.83
N ILE A 90 -6.67 33.07 26.59
CA ILE A 90 -7.26 33.03 27.93
C ILE A 90 -6.10 33.10 28.93
N GLY A 91 -5.82 34.30 29.44
CA GLY A 91 -4.70 34.54 30.36
C GLY A 91 -3.49 35.17 29.67
N GLU A 92 -2.29 34.69 30.00
CA GLU A 92 -1.05 35.21 29.41
C GLU A 92 -0.95 34.85 27.92
N PRO A 93 -0.60 35.81 27.05
CA PRO A 93 -0.52 35.55 25.63
C PRO A 93 0.74 34.75 25.28
N GLY A 94 0.56 33.73 24.45
CA GLY A 94 1.67 33.09 23.73
C GLY A 94 2.26 34.00 22.66
N ILE A 95 3.50 33.70 22.27
CA ILE A 95 4.25 34.47 21.27
C ILE A 95 4.22 33.72 19.94
N ASN A 96 3.97 34.44 18.83
CA ASN A 96 4.05 33.97 17.44
C ASN A 96 3.27 32.66 17.16
N PHE A 97 2.01 32.79 16.76
CA PHE A 97 1.21 31.67 16.27
C PHE A 97 1.69 31.23 14.87
N ALA A 98 1.94 29.94 14.72
CA ALA A 98 2.32 29.31 13.46
C ALA A 98 1.42 28.09 13.18
N TYR A 99 1.11 27.88 11.90
CA TYR A 99 0.31 26.74 11.45
C TYR A 99 0.77 26.27 10.08
N THR A 100 0.41 25.03 9.75
CA THR A 100 0.54 24.46 8.41
C THR A 100 -0.85 24.17 7.88
N GLN A 101 -1.12 24.57 6.64
CA GLN A 101 -2.39 24.30 5.99
C GLN A 101 -2.64 22.78 5.93
N TYR A 102 -3.90 22.38 6.15
CA TYR A 102 -4.35 20.99 6.25
C TYR A 102 -3.82 20.21 7.47
N SER A 103 -3.14 20.87 8.41
CA SER A 103 -2.69 20.23 9.64
C SER A 103 -3.63 20.53 10.81
N LYS A 104 -3.74 19.58 11.73
CA LYS A 104 -4.34 19.81 13.05
C LYS A 104 -3.35 20.40 14.05
N GLU A 105 -2.05 20.30 13.78
CA GLU A 105 -1.03 20.77 14.67
C GLU A 105 -0.80 22.27 14.45
N VAL A 106 -0.90 23.03 15.55
CA VAL A 106 -0.57 24.45 15.58
C VAL A 106 0.47 24.72 16.66
N LYS A 107 1.28 25.75 16.45
CA LYS A 107 2.47 26.03 17.27
C LYS A 107 2.50 27.46 17.76
N ILE A 108 3.13 27.64 18.90
CA ILE A 108 3.58 28.92 19.44
C ILE A 108 5.05 28.79 19.86
N ASP A 109 5.76 29.91 19.87
CA ASP A 109 7.17 29.94 20.25
C ASP A 109 7.38 29.66 21.75
N ASN A 110 8.64 29.37 22.10
CA ASN A 110 9.17 29.25 23.47
C ASN A 110 8.59 28.12 24.33
N GLU A 111 8.05 27.06 23.72
CA GLU A 111 7.51 25.89 24.44
C GLU A 111 6.48 26.30 25.53
N ALA A 112 5.76 27.39 25.30
CA ALA A 112 4.86 27.95 26.29
C ALA A 112 3.63 27.06 26.52
N TYR A 113 3.10 27.09 27.74
CA TYR A 113 1.81 26.50 28.09
C TYR A 113 0.76 27.59 28.08
N GLY A 114 -0.40 27.32 27.50
CA GLY A 114 -1.45 28.33 27.43
C GLY A 114 -2.76 27.78 26.90
N VAL A 115 -3.82 28.56 27.08
CA VAL A 115 -5.15 28.23 26.58
C VAL A 115 -5.62 29.38 25.72
N ALA A 116 -6.21 29.08 24.57
CA ALA A 116 -6.74 30.08 23.66
C ALA A 116 -8.04 29.61 23.02
N LYS A 117 -8.84 30.58 22.55
CA LYS A 117 -9.93 30.34 21.62
C LYS A 117 -9.43 30.62 20.20
N ILE A 118 -9.57 29.66 19.30
CA ILE A 118 -9.21 29.79 17.90
C ILE A 118 -10.47 29.77 17.02
N THR A 119 -10.48 30.62 16.00
CA THR A 119 -11.46 30.55 14.91
C THR A 119 -10.71 30.31 13.61
N TYR A 120 -11.13 29.30 12.86
CA TYR A 120 -10.48 28.91 11.60
C TYR A 120 -11.47 28.23 10.65
N ASN A 121 -11.13 28.23 9.37
CA ASN A 121 -11.87 27.45 8.39
C ASN A 121 -11.21 26.08 8.22
N THR A 122 -12.03 25.04 8.12
CA THR A 122 -11.64 23.69 7.69
C THR A 122 -12.29 23.36 6.35
N ILE A 123 -11.70 22.43 5.62
CA ILE A 123 -12.16 22.01 4.30
C ILE A 123 -12.30 20.49 4.27
N TYR A 124 -13.40 19.99 3.70
CA TYR A 124 -13.69 18.57 3.63
C TYR A 124 -14.42 18.20 2.35
N LYS A 125 -14.37 16.92 1.99
CA LYS A 125 -15.24 16.34 0.95
C LYS A 125 -16.48 15.79 1.62
N ARG A 126 -17.65 16.15 1.09
CA ARG A 126 -18.95 15.73 1.61
C ARG A 126 -19.54 14.66 0.71
N TYR A 127 -20.03 13.59 1.33
CA TYR A 127 -20.71 12.48 0.68
C TYR A 127 -22.08 12.28 1.29
N ARG A 128 -23.02 11.83 0.47
CA ARG A 128 -24.36 11.45 0.88
C ARG A 128 -24.57 9.97 0.64
N CYS A 129 -24.98 9.25 1.67
CA CYS A 129 -25.52 7.90 1.56
C CYS A 129 -27.03 8.02 1.54
N SER A 130 -27.67 7.62 0.43
CA SER A 130 -29.12 7.70 0.25
C SER A 130 -29.70 6.35 -0.16
N GLU A 131 -31.02 6.22 -0.15
CA GLU A 131 -31.75 5.02 -0.63
C GLU A 131 -31.41 3.73 0.12
N HIS A 132 -31.03 3.84 1.39
CA HIS A 132 -30.84 2.68 2.26
C HIS A 132 -32.04 2.47 3.17
N ASP A 133 -32.29 1.22 3.57
CA ASP A 133 -33.33 0.86 4.54
C ASP A 133 -32.82 -0.19 5.52
N VAL A 134 -31.66 0.12 6.12
CA VAL A 134 -31.02 -0.73 7.13
C VAL A 134 -30.64 0.07 8.36
N GLU A 135 -30.63 -0.60 9.51
CA GLU A 135 -30.25 -0.03 10.81
C GLU A 135 -28.76 0.31 10.89
N VAL A 136 -27.91 -0.47 10.20
CA VAL A 136 -26.45 -0.29 10.20
C VAL A 136 -25.93 -0.29 8.77
N LEU A 137 -25.20 0.76 8.41
CA LEU A 137 -24.51 0.90 7.13
C LEU A 137 -23.01 0.76 7.33
N LEU A 138 -22.37 0.01 6.41
CA LEU A 138 -20.93 0.07 6.23
C LEU A 138 -20.64 0.71 4.88
N ALA A 139 -19.91 1.83 4.91
CA ALA A 139 -19.41 2.52 3.75
C ALA A 139 -17.88 2.36 3.67
N LEU A 140 -17.38 2.08 2.46
CA LEU A 140 -15.95 1.96 2.16
C LEU A 140 -15.58 2.98 1.08
N PHE A 141 -14.50 3.71 1.34
CA PHE A 141 -13.91 4.68 0.41
C PHE A 141 -12.52 4.20 0.04
N ILE A 142 -12.32 3.89 -1.24
CA ILE A 142 -11.05 3.37 -1.77
C ILE A 142 -10.34 4.53 -2.42
N PHE A 143 -9.18 4.89 -1.87
CA PHE A 143 -8.31 5.92 -2.43
C PHE A 143 -7.17 5.26 -3.19
N GLY A 144 -6.91 5.78 -4.40
CA GLY A 144 -5.72 5.44 -5.15
C GLY A 144 -4.50 5.83 -4.34
N VAL A 145 -3.65 4.85 -4.04
CA VAL A 145 -2.37 5.12 -3.41
C VAL A 145 -1.47 5.79 -4.46
N GLU A 146 -0.63 6.73 -4.03
CA GLU A 146 0.50 7.26 -4.79
C GLU A 146 1.32 6.13 -5.49
N PRO A 147 2.05 6.43 -6.59
CA PRO A 147 2.20 5.56 -7.76
C PRO A 147 2.63 4.12 -7.47
N ASP A 148 2.15 3.21 -8.33
CA ASP A 148 2.46 1.78 -8.34
C ASP A 148 3.92 1.50 -7.95
N VAL A 149 4.10 0.60 -6.98
CA VAL A 149 5.41 0.12 -6.51
C VAL A 149 6.22 -0.39 -7.71
N SER A 150 7.28 0.34 -8.09
CA SER A 150 8.11 0.01 -9.25
C SER A 150 9.46 -0.56 -8.83
N ILE A 151 9.68 -1.86 -8.99
CA ILE A 151 10.96 -2.48 -8.59
C ILE A 151 11.96 -2.38 -9.75
N LEU A 152 13.08 -1.71 -9.52
CA LEU A 152 14.25 -1.74 -10.41
C LEU A 152 15.25 -2.78 -9.91
N VAL A 153 15.29 -3.95 -10.55
CA VAL A 153 16.22 -5.01 -10.16
C VAL A 153 17.53 -4.89 -10.93
N GLU A 154 18.61 -4.44 -10.27
CA GLU A 154 19.94 -4.34 -10.90
C GLU A 154 20.85 -5.53 -10.52
N MET A 155 21.53 -6.15 -11.49
CA MET A 155 22.51 -7.20 -11.23
C MET A 155 23.87 -6.90 -11.87
N GLY A 156 24.84 -6.51 -11.02
CA GLY A 156 26.27 -6.59 -11.32
C GLY A 156 26.73 -5.79 -12.53
N THR A 157 27.98 -6.01 -12.96
CA THR A 157 28.59 -5.38 -14.13
C THR A 157 28.20 -6.12 -15.42
N GLY A 158 26.90 -6.17 -15.72
CA GLY A 158 26.35 -6.67 -16.99
C GLY A 158 25.76 -5.52 -17.81
N ASN A 159 25.66 -5.68 -19.13
CA ASN A 159 25.13 -4.63 -20.03
C ASN A 159 23.61 -4.70 -20.27
N ASN A 160 22.89 -5.54 -19.51
CA ASN A 160 21.46 -5.81 -19.70
C ASN A 160 20.71 -5.56 -18.39
N GLU A 161 19.86 -4.53 -18.38
CA GLU A 161 18.94 -4.24 -17.28
C GLU A 161 17.76 -5.22 -17.30
N ALA A 162 17.34 -5.69 -16.12
CA ALA A 162 16.11 -6.47 -16.02
C ALA A 162 14.89 -5.57 -16.27
N SER A 163 13.88 -6.07 -16.99
CA SER A 163 12.61 -5.35 -17.12
C SER A 163 11.99 -5.12 -15.74
N ALA A 164 11.37 -3.95 -15.56
CA ALA A 164 10.67 -3.63 -14.32
C ALA A 164 9.60 -4.68 -14.01
N LEU A 165 9.56 -5.14 -12.76
CA LEU A 165 8.52 -6.05 -12.29
C LEU A 165 7.30 -5.22 -11.89
N THR A 166 6.18 -5.43 -12.61
CA THR A 166 4.87 -4.86 -12.27
C THR A 166 3.93 -5.99 -11.87
N ASP A 167 3.73 -6.17 -10.57
CA ASP A 167 2.84 -7.20 -10.01
C ASP A 167 2.04 -6.61 -8.83
N LYS A 168 0.73 -6.86 -8.80
CA LYS A 168 -0.19 -6.40 -7.76
C LYS A 168 0.17 -6.92 -6.36
N LEU A 169 0.95 -8.00 -6.29
CA LEU A 169 1.42 -8.59 -5.04
C LEU A 169 2.63 -7.86 -4.45
N LEU A 170 3.23 -6.87 -5.14
CA LEU A 170 4.37 -6.09 -4.67
C LEU A 170 3.93 -5.00 -3.67
N THR A 171 3.46 -5.43 -2.50
CA THR A 171 2.85 -4.54 -1.50
C THR A 171 3.83 -4.07 -0.43
N SER A 172 5.07 -4.55 -0.42
CA SER A 172 6.10 -4.16 0.54
C SER A 172 7.51 -4.38 0.01
N GLU A 173 8.50 -3.71 0.60
CA GLU A 173 9.92 -3.88 0.31
C GLU A 173 10.37 -5.34 0.45
N ASN A 174 9.94 -6.03 1.50
CA ASN A 174 10.29 -7.44 1.71
C ASN A 174 9.76 -8.34 0.58
N ILE A 175 8.51 -8.14 0.16
CA ILE A 175 7.92 -8.91 -0.94
C ILE A 175 8.62 -8.56 -2.26
N ALA A 176 8.97 -7.28 -2.46
CA ALA A 176 9.73 -6.81 -3.60
C ALA A 176 11.12 -7.45 -3.69
N VAL A 177 11.84 -7.55 -2.58
CA VAL A 177 13.15 -8.22 -2.51
C VAL A 177 13.02 -9.72 -2.81
N VAL A 178 12.03 -10.39 -2.23
CA VAL A 178 11.80 -11.83 -2.47
C VAL A 178 11.44 -12.08 -3.94
N ARG A 179 10.53 -11.29 -4.52
CA ARG A 179 10.14 -11.42 -5.93
C ARG A 179 11.26 -11.06 -6.89
N GLY A 180 11.99 -9.99 -6.61
CA GLY A 180 13.18 -9.60 -7.36
C GLY A 180 14.24 -10.70 -7.35
N THR A 181 14.50 -11.30 -6.19
CA THR A 181 15.45 -12.41 -6.05
C THR A 181 14.97 -13.64 -6.83
N ALA A 182 13.70 -14.03 -6.71
CA ALA A 182 13.14 -15.15 -7.47
C ALA A 182 13.22 -14.92 -8.99
N TYR A 183 12.96 -13.70 -9.46
CA TYR A 183 13.12 -13.34 -10.86
C TYR A 183 14.59 -13.46 -11.32
N LEU A 184 15.54 -13.02 -10.49
CA LEU A 184 16.97 -13.16 -10.78
C LEU A 184 17.39 -14.63 -10.83
N ASP A 185 16.91 -15.47 -9.91
CA ASP A 185 17.15 -16.91 -9.93
C ASP A 185 16.54 -17.56 -11.18
N GLN A 186 15.36 -17.10 -11.62
CA GLN A 186 14.70 -17.57 -12.84
C GLN A 186 15.38 -17.11 -14.13
N ASN A 187 16.09 -15.98 -14.11
CA ASN A 187 16.74 -15.40 -15.29
C ASN A 187 18.28 -15.35 -15.19
N ALA A 188 18.87 -16.10 -14.25
CA ALA A 188 20.31 -16.16 -14.07
C ALA A 188 21.02 -16.51 -15.39
N TYR A 189 22.04 -15.71 -15.75
CA TYR A 189 22.75 -15.80 -17.03
C TYR A 189 23.46 -17.15 -17.26
N GLY A 190 23.86 -17.84 -16.19
CA GLY A 190 24.45 -19.17 -16.25
C GLY A 190 23.45 -20.23 -15.80
N LYS A 191 22.81 -20.93 -16.73
CA LYS A 191 22.00 -22.12 -16.43
C LYS A 191 22.42 -23.27 -17.30
N LYS A 192 22.64 -24.43 -16.69
CA LYS A 192 22.80 -25.69 -17.40
C LYS A 192 21.43 -26.35 -17.47
N GLU A 193 20.83 -26.33 -18.66
CA GLU A 193 19.57 -27.03 -18.94
C GLU A 193 19.87 -28.36 -19.65
N LEU A 194 19.19 -29.42 -19.23
CA LEU A 194 19.37 -30.77 -19.77
C LEU A 194 18.01 -31.45 -19.89
N SER A 195 17.89 -32.34 -20.86
CA SER A 195 16.79 -33.29 -20.94
C SER A 195 17.39 -34.69 -20.87
N ILE A 196 16.99 -35.48 -19.87
CA ILE A 196 17.45 -36.86 -19.72
C ILE A 196 16.26 -37.81 -19.69
N THR A 197 16.43 -38.99 -20.28
CA THR A 197 15.44 -40.06 -20.20
C THR A 197 15.95 -41.15 -19.25
N VAL A 198 15.17 -41.47 -18.24
CA VAL A 198 15.47 -42.48 -17.22
C VAL A 198 14.38 -43.56 -17.18
N PRO A 199 14.66 -44.76 -16.65
CA PRO A 199 13.61 -45.73 -16.34
C PRO A 199 12.51 -45.10 -15.47
N TYR A 200 11.28 -45.60 -15.60
CA TYR A 200 10.17 -45.09 -14.81
C TYR A 200 10.46 -45.14 -13.30
N ASP A 201 10.25 -44.00 -12.65
CA ASP A 201 10.32 -43.78 -11.21
C ASP A 201 9.14 -42.90 -10.79
N ASP A 202 8.41 -43.32 -9.77
CA ASP A 202 7.23 -42.60 -9.27
C ASP A 202 7.62 -41.37 -8.42
N ASP A 203 8.86 -41.33 -7.93
CA ASP A 203 9.41 -40.20 -7.18
C ASP A 203 9.95 -39.07 -8.09
N ALA A 204 9.95 -39.28 -9.41
CA ALA A 204 10.33 -38.26 -10.38
C ALA A 204 9.19 -37.26 -10.59
N LEU A 205 9.17 -36.20 -9.77
CA LEU A 205 8.13 -35.17 -9.79
C LEU A 205 8.68 -33.77 -10.10
N ASP A 206 7.82 -32.93 -10.67
CA ASP A 206 8.10 -31.51 -10.87
C ASP A 206 8.41 -30.83 -9.52
N GLY A 207 9.45 -29.98 -9.49
CA GLY A 207 9.86 -29.26 -8.28
C GLY A 207 10.87 -30.00 -7.41
N TYR A 208 11.16 -31.27 -7.69
CA TYR A 208 12.12 -32.05 -6.90
C TYR A 208 13.57 -31.80 -7.32
N LEU A 209 14.50 -32.14 -6.43
CA LEU A 209 15.94 -32.09 -6.71
C LEU A 209 16.43 -33.49 -7.09
N ALA A 210 17.05 -33.60 -8.26
CA ALA A 210 17.76 -34.79 -8.71
C ALA A 210 19.27 -34.60 -8.51
N TYR A 211 19.92 -35.52 -7.80
CA TYR A 211 21.38 -35.57 -7.77
C TYR A 211 21.91 -36.37 -8.96
N ILE A 212 22.68 -35.71 -9.82
CA ILE A 212 23.31 -36.34 -10.99
C ILE A 212 24.80 -36.43 -10.73
N ASN A 213 25.38 -37.60 -10.98
CA ASN A 213 26.82 -37.81 -10.93
C ASN A 213 27.24 -38.63 -12.15
N ASP A 214 27.25 -37.97 -13.30
CA ASP A 214 27.73 -38.55 -14.55
C ASP A 214 28.76 -37.63 -15.20
N ARG A 215 30.03 -38.01 -15.02
CA ARG A 215 31.18 -37.30 -15.58
C ARG A 215 31.25 -37.32 -17.10
N ARG A 216 30.52 -38.22 -17.79
CA ARG A 216 30.55 -38.33 -19.26
C ARG A 216 29.75 -37.22 -19.93
N ILE A 217 28.68 -36.76 -19.28
CA ILE A 217 27.85 -35.64 -19.70
C ILE A 217 28.19 -34.35 -18.95
N ASP A 218 29.31 -34.35 -18.21
CA ASP A 218 29.76 -33.23 -17.38
C ASP A 218 28.70 -32.77 -16.36
N CYS A 219 27.87 -33.69 -15.86
CA CYS A 219 26.79 -33.36 -14.93
C CYS A 219 27.13 -33.91 -13.55
N THR A 220 27.47 -33.02 -12.62
CA THR A 220 27.73 -33.39 -11.23
C THR A 220 27.05 -32.38 -10.31
N GLY A 221 26.21 -32.86 -9.40
CA GLY A 221 25.54 -32.04 -8.40
C GLY A 221 24.02 -32.14 -8.46
N ASN A 222 23.36 -31.22 -7.75
CA ASN A 222 21.90 -31.14 -7.69
C ASN A 222 21.36 -30.36 -8.88
N PHE A 223 20.34 -30.93 -9.51
CA PHE A 223 19.56 -30.33 -10.59
C PHE A 223 18.10 -30.23 -10.15
N HIS A 224 17.45 -29.11 -10.45
CA HIS A 224 16.03 -28.94 -10.25
C HIS A 224 15.25 -29.57 -11.42
N ILE A 225 14.31 -30.44 -11.10
CA ILE A 225 13.39 -31.04 -12.08
C ILE A 225 12.30 -30.01 -12.40
N LYS A 226 12.42 -29.38 -13.57
CA LYS A 226 11.49 -28.36 -14.08
C LYS A 226 10.24 -28.99 -14.71
N SER A 227 10.38 -30.19 -15.27
CA SER A 227 9.29 -30.92 -15.91
C SER A 227 9.57 -32.42 -15.96
N VAL A 228 8.55 -33.23 -15.73
CA VAL A 228 8.58 -34.69 -15.93
C VAL A 228 7.50 -35.10 -16.90
N THR A 229 7.92 -35.79 -17.96
CA THR A 229 7.00 -36.45 -18.90
C THR A 229 7.13 -37.96 -18.73
N ILE A 230 6.01 -38.66 -18.58
CA ILE A 230 5.99 -40.12 -18.59
C ILE A 230 5.72 -40.58 -20.03
N ASP A 231 6.71 -41.25 -20.62
CA ASP A 231 6.63 -41.79 -21.98
C ASP A 231 6.34 -43.30 -21.92
N ILE A 232 5.33 -43.74 -22.65
CA ILE A 232 4.91 -45.15 -22.72
C ILE A 232 5.06 -45.63 -24.18
N GLU A 233 6.06 -46.46 -24.43
CA GLU A 233 6.33 -47.05 -25.75
C GLU A 233 6.27 -48.59 -25.66
N GLY A 234 5.08 -49.14 -25.96
CA GLY A 234 4.84 -50.58 -25.82
C GLY A 234 4.98 -51.05 -24.36
N PRO A 235 5.81 -52.05 -24.03
CA PRO A 235 6.02 -52.49 -22.65
C PRO A 235 7.02 -51.61 -21.86
N LYS A 236 7.61 -50.59 -22.48
CA LYS A 236 8.62 -49.72 -21.87
C LYS A 236 7.96 -48.44 -21.36
N ILE A 237 8.22 -48.12 -20.09
CA ILE A 237 7.80 -46.88 -19.44
C ILE A 237 9.07 -46.14 -19.00
N THR A 238 9.17 -44.86 -19.32
CA THR A 238 10.31 -44.00 -18.97
C THR A 238 9.84 -42.63 -18.48
N ASN A 239 10.64 -41.96 -17.66
CA ASN A 239 10.48 -40.53 -17.40
C ASN A 239 11.49 -39.75 -18.26
N THR A 240 11.01 -38.73 -18.96
CA THR A 240 11.85 -37.68 -19.55
C THR A 240 11.84 -36.48 -18.62
N LEU A 241 13.01 -36.15 -18.05
CA LEU A 241 13.20 -35.11 -17.06
C LEU A 241 13.84 -33.88 -17.70
N GLY A 242 13.14 -32.74 -17.63
CA GLY A 242 13.72 -31.41 -17.90
C GLY A 242 14.40 -30.91 -16.63
N LEU A 243 15.72 -30.73 -16.69
CA LEU A 243 16.57 -30.44 -15.54
C LEU A 243 17.25 -29.10 -15.71
N VAL A 244 17.36 -28.34 -14.62
CA VAL A 244 18.04 -27.05 -14.58
C VAL A 244 18.97 -26.98 -13.38
N GLN A 245 20.23 -26.60 -13.62
CA GLN A 245 21.18 -26.24 -12.57
C GLN A 245 21.61 -24.78 -12.76
N PRO A 246 21.37 -23.89 -11.77
CA PRO A 246 21.98 -22.57 -11.75
C PRO A 246 23.50 -22.72 -11.67
N GLN A 247 24.24 -22.00 -12.52
CA GLN A 247 25.69 -21.91 -12.42
C GLN A 247 26.04 -20.68 -11.58
N THR A 248 26.68 -20.93 -10.42
CA THR A 248 27.30 -19.91 -9.56
C THR A 248 28.65 -19.48 -10.11
#